data_AF-A0A4Q3YMS5-F1
#
_entry.id   AF-A0A4Q3YMS5-F1
#
_cell.length_a   1.000
_cell.length_b   1.000
_cell.length_c   1.000
_cell.angle_alpha   90.00
_cell.angle_beta   90.00
_cell.angle_gamma   90.00
#
_symmetry.space_group_name_H-M   'P 1'
#
loop_
_entity.id
_entity.type
_entity.pdbx_description
1 polymer ?
#
loop_
_entity_poly.entity_id
_entity_poly.type
_entity_poly.pdbx_seq_one_letter_code
_entity_poly.pdbx_strand_id
1 'polypeptide(L)'
;LAGIKTERVVILTFVISGLMAAIAGLLITARFEAGAATAAQGLELAVIAAVVIGGVSLFGGEGNMGGMLLGVLLLGLVQNTVNLLNVPPNWDSVVSGLVIAAAASLDVYRRSYLEAGMRKKIIATKASKPKAL
;
A
#
# COMPACT_ATOMS: atom_id res chain seq x y z
N LEU A 1 -18.44 25.21 -3.12
CA LEU A 1 -17.05 24.86 -3.45
C LEU A 1 -16.13 25.54 -2.44
N ALA A 2 -15.54 24.78 -1.51
CA ALA A 2 -14.61 25.32 -0.53
C ALA A 2 -13.44 26.00 -1.26
N GLY A 3 -13.08 27.23 -0.86
CA GLY A 3 -12.09 28.10 -1.50
C GLY A 3 -10.64 27.64 -1.43
N ILE A 4 -10.41 26.34 -1.59
CA ILE A 4 -9.08 25.75 -1.66
C ILE A 4 -8.54 26.01 -3.07
N LYS A 5 -7.35 26.61 -3.14
CA LYS A 5 -6.62 26.80 -4.40
C LYS A 5 -6.10 25.44 -4.89
N THR A 6 -6.95 24.68 -5.57
CA THR A 6 -6.64 23.36 -6.15
C THR A 6 -5.39 23.40 -7.01
N GLU A 7 -5.18 24.47 -7.78
CA GLU A 7 -3.99 24.68 -8.61
C GLU A 7 -2.69 24.56 -7.81
N ARG A 8 -2.60 25.18 -6.62
CA ARG A 8 -1.39 25.09 -5.78
C ARG A 8 -1.18 23.70 -5.21
N VAL A 9 -2.27 23.00 -4.87
CA VAL A 9 -2.20 21.64 -4.32
C VAL A 9 -1.69 20.69 -5.39
N VAL A 10 -2.24 20.75 -6.60
CA VAL A 10 -1.81 19.90 -7.73
C VAL A 10 -0.34 20.14 -8.07
N ILE A 11 0.10 21.39 -8.14
CA ILE A 11 1.51 21.74 -8.38
C ILE A 11 2.41 21.16 -7.28
N LEU A 12 2.05 21.36 -6.00
CA LEU A 12 2.83 20.82 -4.88
C LEU A 12 2.91 19.29 -4.91
N THR A 13 1.81 18.60 -5.22
CA THR A 13 1.79 17.13 -5.32
C THR A 13 2.73 16.64 -6.42
N PHE A 14 2.72 17.29 -7.60
CA PHE A 14 3.64 16.93 -8.69
C PHE A 14 5.11 17.20 -8.33
N VAL A 15 5.41 18.33 -7.69
CA VAL A 15 6.79 18.66 -7.27
C VAL A 15 7.30 17.65 -6.26
N ILE A 16 6.50 17.31 -5.24
CA ILE A 16 6.87 16.33 -4.22
C ILE A 16 7.06 14.94 -4.85
N SER A 17 6.15 14.52 -5.73
CA SER A 17 6.27 13.23 -6.42
C SER A 17 7.51 13.16 -7.30
N GLY A 18 7.82 14.23 -8.05
CA GLY A 18 9.02 14.29 -8.89
C GLY A 18 10.31 14.26 -8.08
N LEU A 19 10.34 14.97 -6.94
CA LEU A 19 11.50 14.97 -6.04
C LEU A 19 11.73 13.58 -5.42
N MET A 20 10.66 12.89 -5.01
CA MET A 20 10.74 11.51 -4.51
C MET A 20 11.21 10.54 -5.60
N ALA A 21 10.71 10.67 -6.83
CA ALA A 21 11.13 9.84 -7.95
C ALA A 21 12.62 10.05 -8.29
N ALA A 22 13.11 11.29 -8.26
CA ALA A 22 14.52 11.60 -8.48
C ALA A 22 15.43 10.96 -7.42
N ILE A 23 15.05 11.06 -6.14
CA ILE A 23 15.78 10.42 -5.03
C ILE A 23 15.75 8.90 -5.17
N ALA A 24 14.60 8.30 -5.46
CA ALA A 24 14.48 6.86 -5.66
C ALA A 24 15.34 6.37 -6.83
N GLY A 25 15.34 7.09 -7.95
CA GLY A 25 16.18 6.79 -9.12
C GLY A 25 17.67 6.85 -8.81
N LEU A 26 18.12 7.86 -8.06
CA LEU A 26 19.51 7.95 -7.59
C LEU A 26 19.90 6.76 -6.71
N LEU A 27 19.04 6.36 -5.77
CA LEU A 27 19.30 5.22 -4.88
C LEU A 27 19.36 3.89 -5.63
N ILE A 28 18.46 3.66 -6.59
CA ILE A 28 18.47 2.45 -7.42
C ILE A 28 19.72 2.41 -8.29
N THR A 29 20.11 3.53 -8.89
CA THR A 29 21.32 3.65 -9.72
C THR A 29 22.57 3.37 -8.88
N ALA A 30 22.65 3.92 -7.67
CA ALA A 30 23.77 3.67 -6.74
C ALA A 30 23.84 2.20 -6.30
N ARG A 31 22.71 1.49 -6.24
CA ARG A 31 22.65 0.08 -5.82
C ARG A 31 23.09 -0.89 -6.92
N PHE A 32 22.73 -0.65 -8.17
CA PHE A 32 22.95 -1.59 -9.26
C PHE A 32 24.25 -1.37 -10.04
N GLU A 33 25.01 -0.30 -9.76
CA GLU A 33 26.24 0.14 -10.46
C GLU A 33 26.12 0.28 -12.00
N ALA A 34 24.96 -0.03 -12.56
CA ALA A 34 24.58 0.07 -13.95
C ALA A 34 23.12 0.55 -14.00
N GLY A 35 22.86 1.58 -14.81
CA GLY A 35 21.52 2.12 -15.06
C GLY A 35 20.69 1.19 -15.92
N ALA A 36 20.46 -0.05 -15.47
CA ALA A 36 19.59 -0.98 -16.15
C ALA A 36 18.14 -0.46 -16.06
N ALA A 37 17.53 -0.18 -17.21
CA ALA A 37 16.16 0.33 -17.30
C ALA A 37 15.12 -0.61 -16.66
N THR A 38 15.48 -1.89 -16.47
CA THR A 38 14.63 -2.92 -15.87
C THR A 38 14.77 -3.02 -14.35
N ALA A 39 15.70 -2.27 -13.72
CA ALA A 39 16.02 -2.41 -12.29
C ALA A 39 14.85 -2.09 -11.34
N ALA A 40 13.84 -1.35 -11.79
CA ALA A 40 12.64 -1.02 -11.02
C ALA A 40 11.35 -1.67 -11.57
N GLN A 41 11.46 -2.53 -12.57
CA GLN A 41 10.30 -3.08 -13.26
C GLN A 41 9.51 -4.00 -12.33
N GLY A 42 8.19 -3.79 -12.24
CA GLY A 42 7.31 -4.55 -11.35
C GLY A 42 7.15 -3.98 -9.94
N LEU A 43 8.07 -3.11 -9.47
CA LEU A 43 7.89 -2.40 -8.19
C LEU A 43 6.70 -1.46 -8.23
N GLU A 44 6.37 -0.89 -9.39
CA GLU A 44 5.23 0.00 -9.60
C GLU A 44 3.92 -0.66 -9.16
N LEU A 45 3.65 -1.86 -9.69
CA LEU A 45 2.42 -2.61 -9.39
C LEU A 45 2.38 -3.03 -7.91
N ALA A 46 3.52 -3.45 -7.36
CA ALA A 46 3.63 -3.83 -5.96
C ALA A 46 3.34 -2.63 -5.02
N VAL A 47 3.90 -1.46 -5.32
CA VAL A 47 3.69 -0.23 -4.55
C VAL A 47 2.23 0.21 -4.60
N ILE A 48 1.60 0.18 -5.79
CA ILE A 48 0.17 0.51 -5.93
C ILE A 48 -0.68 -0.45 -5.07
N ALA A 49 -0.39 -1.75 -5.12
CA ALA A 49 -1.10 -2.75 -4.32
C ALA A 49 -0.95 -2.48 -2.81
N ALA A 50 0.26 -2.17 -2.32
CA ALA A 50 0.51 -1.88 -0.92
C ALA A 50 -0.25 -0.63 -0.41
N VAL A 51 -0.30 0.42 -1.22
CA VAL A 51 -1.00 1.67 -0.87
C VAL A 51 -2.53 1.46 -0.84
N VAL A 52 -3.07 0.64 -1.75
CA VAL A 52 -4.50 0.28 -1.78
C VAL A 52 -4.87 -0.63 -0.60
N ILE A 53 -4.06 -1.63 -0.26
CA ILE A 53 -4.22 -2.46 0.93
C ILE A 53 -4.17 -1.59 2.20
N GLY A 54 -3.34 -0.55 2.20
CA GLY A 54 -3.26 0.47 3.23
C GLY A 54 -4.52 1.34 3.39
N GLY A 55 -5.50 1.22 2.48
CA GLY A 55 -6.79 1.90 2.56
C GLY A 55 -6.83 3.28 1.90
N VAL A 56 -5.96 3.54 0.92
CA VAL A 56 -6.01 4.76 0.11
C VAL A 56 -6.90 4.53 -1.12
N SER A 57 -7.80 5.48 -1.41
CA SER A 57 -8.65 5.44 -2.60
C SER A 57 -7.87 5.83 -3.87
N LEU A 58 -7.96 5.00 -4.91
CA LEU A 58 -7.45 5.33 -6.25
C LEU A 58 -8.29 6.40 -6.96
N PHE A 59 -9.58 6.49 -6.62
CA PHE A 59 -10.52 7.45 -7.20
C PHE A 59 -10.51 8.81 -6.48
N GLY A 60 -9.68 8.94 -5.44
CA GLY A 60 -9.53 10.16 -4.65
C GLY A 60 -10.59 10.33 -3.57
N GLY A 61 -10.50 11.45 -2.85
CA GLY A 61 -11.45 11.85 -1.79
C GLY A 61 -11.20 11.23 -0.41
N GLU A 62 -10.50 10.10 -0.34
CA GLU A 62 -10.44 9.29 0.89
C GLU A 62 -9.10 8.54 1.01
N GLY A 63 -8.49 8.56 2.20
CA GLY A 63 -7.29 7.77 2.49
C GLY A 63 -6.68 8.12 3.84
N ASN A 64 -6.06 7.14 4.49
CA ASN A 64 -5.38 7.33 5.78
C ASN A 64 -3.87 7.11 5.63
N MET A 65 -3.06 8.09 6.03
CA MET A 65 -1.59 7.98 5.99
C MET A 65 -1.09 6.82 6.88
N GLY A 66 -1.70 6.61 8.05
CA GLY A 66 -1.27 5.55 8.96
C GLY A 66 -1.45 4.14 8.38
N GLY A 67 -2.54 3.92 7.66
CA GLY A 67 -2.79 2.64 6.97
C GLY A 67 -1.85 2.42 5.78
N MET A 68 -1.54 3.49 5.03
CA MET A 68 -0.57 3.44 3.93
C MET A 68 0.84 3.06 4.40
N LEU A 69 1.33 3.67 5.49
CA LEU A 69 2.65 3.33 6.04
C LEU A 69 2.74 1.86 6.44
N LEU A 70 1.70 1.32 7.08
CA LEU A 70 1.63 -0.10 7.43
C LEU A 70 1.61 -0.99 6.17
N GLY A 71 0.84 -0.62 5.15
CA GLY A 71 0.78 -1.37 3.89
C GLY A 71 2.14 -1.45 3.16
N VAL A 72 2.84 -0.32 3.06
CA VAL A 72 4.18 -0.26 2.44
C VAL A 72 5.21 -1.03 3.27
N LEU A 73 5.14 -0.97 4.59
CA LEU A 73 6.04 -1.71 5.49
C LEU A 73 5.83 -3.22 5.38
N LEU A 74 4.56 -3.67 5.30
CA LEU A 74 4.23 -5.08 5.06
C LEU A 74 4.77 -5.57 3.71
N LEU A 75 4.62 -4.77 2.65
CA LEU A 75 5.20 -5.12 1.34
C LEU A 75 6.72 -5.26 1.44
N GLY A 76 7.41 -4.33 2.10
CA GLY A 76 8.85 -4.40 2.33
C GLY A 76 9.26 -5.67 3.08
N LEU A 77 8.48 -6.09 4.08
CA LEU A 77 8.73 -7.34 4.81
C LEU A 77 8.58 -8.58 3.91
N VAL A 78 7.55 -8.61 3.06
CA VAL A 78 7.33 -9.70 2.10
C VAL A 78 8.49 -9.80 1.11
N GLN A 79 8.92 -8.67 0.52
CA GLN A 79 10.05 -8.65 -0.41
C GLN A 79 11.35 -9.14 0.24
N ASN A 80 11.62 -8.70 1.47
CA ASN A 80 12.78 -9.19 2.22
C ASN A 80 12.68 -10.68 2.54
N THR A 81 11.48 -11.19 2.82
CA THR A 81 11.26 -12.63 3.09
C THR A 81 11.53 -13.47 1.85
N VAL A 82 11.05 -13.07 0.67
CA VAL A 82 11.30 -13.80 -0.59
C VAL A 82 12.79 -13.78 -0.95
N ASN A 83 13.46 -12.65 -0.74
CA ASN A 83 14.91 -12.53 -0.97
C ASN A 83 15.71 -13.47 -0.02
N LEU A 84 15.31 -13.58 1.25
CA LEU A 84 15.92 -14.51 2.21
C LEU A 84 15.73 -15.99 1.84
N LEU A 85 14.65 -16.32 1.13
CA LEU A 85 14.42 -17.67 0.60
C LEU A 85 15.30 -18.00 -0.61
N ASN A 86 16.16 -17.06 -1.03
CA ASN A 86 17.18 -17.23 -2.09
C ASN A 86 16.58 -17.75 -3.41
N VAL A 87 15.42 -17.21 -3.77
CA VAL A 87 14.74 -17.52 -5.03
C VAL A 87 15.60 -17.00 -6.18
N PRO A 88 15.89 -17.81 -7.21
CA PRO A 88 16.71 -17.36 -8.32
C PRO A 88 16.03 -16.21 -9.09
N PRO A 89 16.80 -15.20 -9.58
CA PRO A 89 16.25 -13.92 -10.09
C PRO A 89 15.31 -14.06 -11.30
N ASN A 90 15.45 -15.15 -12.05
CA ASN A 90 14.60 -15.47 -13.18
C ASN A 90 13.15 -15.82 -12.79
N TRP A 91 12.91 -16.24 -11.54
CA TRP A 91 11.58 -16.56 -11.03
C TRP A 91 11.08 -15.58 -9.96
N ASP A 92 11.93 -14.65 -9.50
CA ASP A 92 11.59 -13.72 -8.43
C ASP A 92 10.32 -12.91 -8.73
N SER A 93 10.19 -12.33 -9.92
CA SER A 93 8.99 -11.57 -10.29
C SER A 93 7.69 -12.39 -10.23
N VAL A 94 7.74 -13.66 -10.61
CA VAL A 94 6.57 -14.57 -10.60
C VAL A 94 6.25 -14.99 -9.17
N VAL A 95 7.26 -15.35 -8.38
CA VAL A 95 7.11 -15.77 -6.99
C VAL A 95 6.66 -14.60 -6.12
N SER A 96 7.31 -13.45 -6.22
CA SER A 96 6.93 -12.23 -5.52
C SER A 96 5.51 -11.78 -5.89
N GLY A 97 5.14 -11.84 -7.17
CA GLY A 97 3.76 -11.55 -7.61
C GLY A 97 2.72 -12.51 -7.01
N LEU A 98 3.01 -13.82 -7.01
CA LEU A 98 2.14 -14.83 -6.42
C LEU A 98 2.02 -14.68 -4.89
N VAL A 99 3.14 -14.42 -4.21
CA VAL A 99 3.18 -14.22 -2.75
C VAL A 99 2.41 -12.95 -2.37
N ILE A 100 2.60 -11.85 -3.10
CA ILE A 100 1.84 -10.61 -2.86
C ILE A 100 0.35 -10.84 -3.12
N ALA A 101 -0.02 -11.52 -4.21
CA ALA A 101 -1.42 -11.83 -4.52
C ALA A 101 -2.05 -12.73 -3.43
N ALA A 102 -1.34 -13.76 -2.96
CA ALA A 102 -1.80 -14.64 -1.91
C ALA A 102 -1.91 -13.91 -0.56
N ALA A 103 -0.90 -13.12 -0.18
CA ALA A 103 -0.88 -12.33 1.04
C ALA A 103 -1.99 -11.27 1.04
N ALA A 104 -2.18 -10.56 -0.08
CA ALA A 104 -3.25 -9.58 -0.25
C ALA A 104 -4.63 -10.24 -0.20
N SER A 105 -4.80 -11.37 -0.89
CA SER A 105 -6.07 -12.14 -0.84
C SER A 105 -6.40 -12.57 0.59
N LEU A 106 -5.42 -13.10 1.32
CA LEU A 106 -5.57 -13.50 2.72
C LEU A 106 -5.80 -12.31 3.66
N ASP A 107 -5.14 -11.17 3.44
CA ASP A 107 -5.33 -9.96 4.25
C ASP A 107 -6.73 -9.36 4.05
N VAL A 108 -7.18 -9.29 2.79
CA VAL A 108 -8.55 -8.86 2.43
C VAL A 108 -9.58 -9.82 3.05
N TYR A 109 -9.34 -11.13 2.98
CA TYR A 109 -10.22 -12.14 3.59
C TYR A 109 -10.23 -12.02 5.13
N ARG A 110 -9.08 -11.86 5.77
CA ARG A 110 -8.99 -11.67 7.23
C ARG A 110 -9.65 -10.37 7.70
N ARG A 111 -9.47 -9.26 6.97
CA ARG A 111 -10.14 -8.00 7.27
C ARG A 111 -11.66 -8.13 7.20
N SER A 112 -12.17 -8.82 6.18
CA SER A 112 -13.62 -9.07 6.08
C SER A 112 -14.16 -9.97 7.21
N TYR A 113 -13.36 -10.90 7.74
CA TYR A 113 -13.70 -11.64 8.96
C TYR A 113 -13.64 -10.78 10.25
N LEU A 114 -12.64 -9.90 10.39
CA LEU A 114 -12.50 -9.00 11.55
C LEU A 114 -13.61 -7.93 11.57
N GLU A 115 -13.98 -7.39 10.41
CA GLU A 115 -15.08 -6.43 10.27
C GLU A 115 -16.46 -7.06 10.55
N ALA A 116 -16.66 -8.33 10.16
CA ALA A 116 -17.87 -9.09 10.50
C ALA A 116 -18.02 -9.29 12.01
N GLY A 117 -16.92 -9.48 12.75
CA GLY A 117 -16.91 -9.57 14.21
C GLY A 117 -17.19 -8.24 14.92
N MET A 118 -16.64 -7.13 14.40
CA MET A 118 -16.85 -5.78 14.94
C MET A 118 -18.28 -5.28 14.77
N ARG A 119 -18.92 -5.54 13.61
CA ARG A 119 -20.32 -5.18 13.36
C ARG A 119 -21.28 -5.85 14.34
N LYS A 120 -21.05 -7.14 14.68
CA LYS A 120 -21.84 -7.85 15.70
C LYS A 120 -21.70 -7.21 17.08
N LYS A 121 -20.49 -6.80 17.48
CA LYS A 121 -20.24 -6.12 18.77
C LYS A 121 -20.94 -4.76 18.87
N ILE A 122 -20.92 -3.96 17.80
CA ILE A 122 -21.55 -2.63 17.79
C ILE A 122 -23.09 -2.74 17.85
N ILE A 123 -23.69 -3.68 17.12
CA ILE A 123 -25.14 -3.92 17.14
C ILE A 123 -25.57 -4.47 18.52
N ALA A 124 -24.80 -5.39 19.10
CA ALA A 124 -25.07 -5.91 20.45
C ALA A 124 -25.00 -4.82 21.53
N THR A 125 -24.01 -3.92 21.47
CA THR A 125 -23.89 -2.79 22.40
C THR A 125 -24.98 -1.74 22.21
N LYS A 126 -25.47 -1.52 20.98
CA LYS A 126 -26.56 -0.57 20.72
C LYS A 126 -27.92 -1.11 21.18
N ALA A 127 -28.10 -2.43 21.21
CA ALA A 127 -29.31 -3.08 21.73
C ALA A 127 -29.39 -3.08 23.27
N SER A 128 -28.27 -2.91 23.99
CA SER A 128 -28.28 -2.96 25.46
C SER A 128 -28.49 -1.62 26.16
N LYS A 129 -28.51 -0.47 25.45
CA LYS A 129 -28.86 0.81 26.08
C LYS A 129 -30.39 0.96 26.09
N PRO A 130 -31.06 0.81 27.26
CA PRO A 130 -32.48 1.11 27.34
C PRO A 130 -32.65 2.61 27.10
N LYS A 131 -33.68 2.93 26.34
CA LYS A 131 -34.20 4.28 26.14
C LYS A 131 -34.59 4.82 27.53
N ALA A 132 -33.69 5.54 28.18
CA ALA A 132 -33.99 6.28 29.39
C ALA A 132 -34.92 7.43 29.01
N LEU A 133 -36.21 7.19 29.22
CA LEU A 133 -37.28 8.18 29.37
C LEU A 133 -37.11 8.89 30.72
#